data_AF-A0A7S0L940-F1
#
_entry.id   AF-A0A7S0L940-F1
#
_cell.length_a   1.000
_cell.length_b   1.000
_cell.length_c   1.000
_cell.angle_alpha   90.00
_cell.angle_beta   90.00
_cell.angle_gamma   90.00
#
_symmetry.space_group_name_H-M   'P 1'
#
loop_
_entity.id
_entity.type
_entity.pdbx_description
1 polymer ?
#
loop_
_entity_poly.entity_id
_entity_poly.type
_entity_poly.pdbx_seq_one_letter_code
_entity_poly.pdbx_strand_id
1 'polypeptide(L)'
;VVPDTGSHSHSHQHPHPSARNLASTRMAEEKFDGVLMEVAGQCGGIQPLLDVFFSFLYRKTDFFVVMEPGAPTNMGFVEGAAEQLVLTAFRSYKKHADSARAKLAKERKQQQPQ
;
A
#
# COMPACT_ATOMS: atom_id res chain seq x y z
N VAL A 1 44.23 27.28 -15.01
CA VAL A 1 42.77 27.46 -15.22
C VAL A 1 42.15 26.08 -15.19
N VAL A 2 41.46 25.75 -14.10
CA VAL A 2 40.72 24.48 -13.94
C VAL A 2 39.35 24.61 -14.60
N PRO A 3 38.91 23.67 -15.45
CA PRO A 3 37.51 23.60 -15.84
C PRO A 3 36.72 22.75 -14.84
N ASP A 4 35.79 23.43 -14.19
CA ASP A 4 34.67 22.91 -13.42
C ASP A 4 33.81 21.97 -14.29
N THR A 5 33.60 20.73 -13.86
CA THR A 5 32.65 19.81 -14.51
C THR A 5 31.54 19.50 -13.53
N GLY A 6 30.47 20.28 -13.68
CA GLY A 6 29.26 20.22 -12.86
C GLY A 6 28.58 18.85 -12.90
N SER A 7 28.32 18.34 -11.69
CA SER A 7 27.44 17.22 -11.40
C SER A 7 26.05 17.43 -12.01
N HIS A 8 25.62 16.52 -12.89
CA HIS A 8 24.21 16.40 -13.31
C HIS A 8 23.54 15.29 -12.50
N SER A 9 22.93 15.68 -11.38
CA SER A 9 22.04 14.82 -10.60
C SER A 9 20.72 14.66 -11.36
N HIS A 10 20.52 13.52 -12.01
CA HIS A 10 19.22 13.14 -12.59
C HIS A 10 18.25 12.73 -11.48
N SER A 11 17.45 13.70 -11.04
CA SER A 11 16.28 13.46 -10.19
C SER A 11 15.26 12.59 -10.94
N HIS A 12 15.24 11.29 -10.64
CA HIS A 12 14.16 10.39 -11.05
C HIS A 12 12.85 10.83 -10.36
N GLN A 13 12.00 11.53 -11.12
CA GLN A 13 10.62 11.79 -10.73
C GLN A 13 9.82 10.49 -10.84
N HIS A 14 9.47 9.92 -9.68
CA HIS A 14 8.45 8.89 -9.59
C HIS A 14 7.10 9.46 -10.06
N PRO A 15 6.35 8.74 -10.92
CA PRO A 15 5.05 9.21 -11.40
C PRO A 15 4.05 9.28 -10.23
N HIS A 16 3.46 10.45 -10.02
CA HIS A 16 2.37 10.67 -9.08
C HIS A 16 1.09 9.99 -9.62
N PRO A 17 0.34 9.23 -8.81
CA PRO A 17 -0.90 8.61 -9.27
C PRO A 17 -1.93 9.69 -9.64
N SER A 18 -2.53 9.59 -10.83
CA SER A 18 -3.56 10.52 -11.31
C SER A 18 -4.86 10.41 -10.50
N ALA A 19 -5.57 11.53 -10.31
CA ALA A 19 -6.78 11.63 -9.49
C ALA A 19 -7.91 10.63 -9.85
N ARG A 20 -7.96 10.18 -11.12
CA ARG A 20 -8.92 9.18 -11.60
C ARG A 20 -8.73 7.79 -10.97
N ASN A 21 -7.48 7.40 -10.71
CA ASN A 21 -7.19 6.12 -10.05
C ASN A 21 -7.58 6.17 -8.56
N LEU A 22 -7.38 7.31 -7.88
CA LEU A 22 -7.75 7.48 -6.47
C LEU A 22 -9.26 7.36 -6.20
N ALA A 23 -10.10 7.86 -7.10
CA ALA A 23 -11.56 7.78 -6.96
C ALA A 23 -12.08 6.34 -7.17
N SER A 24 -11.49 5.62 -8.11
CA SER A 24 -11.84 4.22 -8.38
C SER A 24 -11.44 3.29 -7.24
N THR A 25 -10.32 3.58 -6.56
CA THR A 25 -9.91 2.84 -5.36
C THR A 25 -10.88 3.07 -4.20
N ARG A 26 -11.30 4.31 -3.92
CA ARG A 26 -12.24 4.61 -2.83
C ARG A 26 -13.62 3.96 -3.00
N MET A 27 -14.15 3.94 -4.22
CA MET A 27 -15.39 3.24 -4.53
C MET A 27 -15.27 1.73 -4.32
N ALA A 28 -14.08 1.15 -4.56
CA ALA A 28 -13.83 -0.25 -4.29
C ALA A 28 -13.75 -0.53 -2.77
N GLU A 29 -13.07 0.34 -2.01
CA GLU A 29 -12.98 0.22 -0.54
C GLU A 29 -14.37 0.07 0.09
N GLU A 30 -15.25 1.04 -0.11
CA GLU A 30 -16.61 1.04 0.49
C GLU A 30 -17.46 -0.16 0.03
N LYS A 31 -17.29 -0.60 -1.22
CA LYS A 31 -18.01 -1.76 -1.76
C LYS A 31 -17.60 -3.05 -1.08
N PHE A 32 -16.32 -3.21 -0.76
CA PHE A 32 -15.78 -4.46 -0.23
C PHE A 32 -15.75 -4.50 1.31
N ASP A 33 -15.94 -3.37 2.01
CA ASP A 33 -15.96 -3.30 3.47
C ASP A 33 -16.89 -4.34 4.10
N GLY A 34 -18.15 -4.44 3.62
CA GLY A 34 -19.11 -5.40 4.16
C GLY A 34 -18.64 -6.85 4.03
N VAL A 35 -18.09 -7.21 2.87
CA VAL A 35 -17.55 -8.55 2.60
C VAL A 35 -16.32 -8.83 3.46
N LEU A 36 -15.40 -7.86 3.57
CA LEU A 36 -14.18 -8.00 4.37
C LEU A 36 -14.50 -8.11 5.87
N MET A 37 -15.50 -7.38 6.36
CA MET A 37 -16.00 -7.50 7.72
C MET A 37 -16.58 -8.88 7.99
N GLU A 38 -17.37 -9.43 7.06
CA GLU A 38 -17.93 -10.77 7.20
C GLU A 38 -16.84 -11.84 7.26
N VAL A 39 -15.87 -11.78 6.34
CA VAL A 39 -14.74 -12.72 6.32
C VAL A 39 -13.89 -12.58 7.59
N ALA A 40 -13.62 -11.34 8.06
CA ALA A 40 -12.92 -11.12 9.32
C ALA A 40 -13.64 -11.78 10.50
N GLY A 41 -14.97 -11.67 10.55
CA GLY A 41 -15.81 -12.31 11.55
C GLY A 41 -15.70 -13.84 11.51
N GLN A 42 -15.81 -14.42 10.32
CA GLN A 42 -15.68 -15.88 10.12
C GLN A 42 -14.28 -16.41 10.48
N CYS A 43 -13.22 -15.64 10.19
CA CYS A 43 -11.85 -15.99 10.55
C CYS A 43 -11.55 -15.86 12.05
N GLY A 44 -12.42 -15.20 12.83
CA GLY A 44 -12.17 -14.94 14.26
C GLY A 44 -11.27 -13.72 14.51
N GLY A 45 -11.19 -12.79 13.56
CA GLY A 45 -10.50 -11.52 13.70
C GLY A 45 -9.51 -11.20 12.59
N ILE A 46 -8.83 -10.06 12.74
CA ILE A 46 -7.93 -9.50 11.71
C ILE A 46 -6.66 -10.33 11.53
N GLN A 47 -6.07 -10.85 12.62
CA GLN A 47 -4.83 -11.62 12.52
C GLN A 47 -5.04 -12.94 11.74
N PRO A 48 -6.06 -13.77 12.05
CA PRO A 48 -6.40 -14.93 11.22
C PRO A 48 -6.80 -14.56 9.79
N LEU A 49 -7.52 -13.45 9.58
CA LEU A 49 -7.85 -12.96 8.24
C LEU A 49 -6.59 -12.71 7.40
N LEU A 50 -5.57 -12.06 7.97
CA LEU A 50 -4.31 -11.79 7.26
C LEU A 50 -3.60 -13.09 6.88
N ASP A 51 -3.60 -14.09 7.75
CA ASP A 51 -3.03 -15.41 7.43
C ASP A 51 -3.78 -16.07 6.25
N VAL A 52 -5.11 -16.07 6.29
CA VAL A 52 -5.95 -16.57 5.17
C VAL A 52 -5.68 -15.80 3.88
N PHE A 53 -5.53 -14.48 3.96
CA PHE A 53 -5.25 -13.62 2.81
C PHE A 53 -3.90 -13.94 2.17
N PHE A 54 -2.82 -14.02 2.95
CA PHE A 54 -1.50 -14.40 2.41
C PHE A 54 -1.48 -15.85 1.92
N SER A 55 -2.20 -16.75 2.59
CA SER A 55 -2.37 -18.13 2.16
C SER A 55 -3.09 -18.24 0.81
N PHE A 56 -4.08 -17.38 0.56
CA PHE A 56 -4.73 -17.25 -0.75
C PHE A 56 -3.75 -16.76 -1.83
N LEU A 57 -3.00 -15.69 -1.55
CA LEU A 57 -2.00 -15.16 -2.48
C LEU A 57 -0.95 -16.23 -2.84
N TYR A 58 -0.50 -17.02 -1.86
CA TYR A 58 0.44 -18.11 -2.11
C TYR A 58 -0.11 -19.21 -3.04
N ARG A 59 -1.39 -19.57 -2.90
CA ARG A 59 -1.96 -20.71 -3.65
C ARG A 59 -2.60 -20.36 -4.99
N LYS A 60 -3.05 -19.11 -5.14
CA LYS A 60 -3.97 -18.71 -6.23
C LYS A 60 -3.44 -17.58 -7.08
N THR A 61 -2.30 -17.00 -6.74
CA THR A 61 -1.67 -15.94 -7.52
C THR A 61 -0.18 -16.21 -7.68
N ASP A 62 0.48 -15.41 -8.50
CA ASP A 62 1.93 -15.40 -8.69
C ASP A 62 2.65 -14.45 -7.71
N PHE A 63 1.96 -14.01 -6.64
CA PHE A 63 2.46 -12.98 -5.73
C PHE A 63 3.82 -13.30 -5.09
N PHE A 64 4.06 -14.57 -4.79
CA PHE A 64 5.30 -15.04 -4.17
C PHE A 64 6.27 -15.70 -5.18
N VAL A 65 5.95 -15.64 -6.48
CA VAL A 65 6.84 -16.15 -7.53
C VAL A 65 7.88 -15.09 -7.83
N VAL A 66 9.16 -15.47 -7.80
CA VAL A 66 10.26 -14.59 -8.22
C VAL A 66 10.42 -14.70 -9.73
N MET A 67 10.41 -13.57 -10.42
CA MET A 67 10.62 -13.51 -11.86
C MET A 67 12.07 -13.87 -12.20
N GLU A 68 12.25 -14.94 -12.96
CA GLU A 68 13.58 -15.36 -13.42
C GLU A 68 13.98 -14.64 -14.72
N PRO A 69 15.21 -14.08 -14.81
CA PRO A 69 15.71 -13.49 -16.04
C PRO A 69 15.75 -14.51 -17.18
N GLY A 70 15.03 -14.22 -18.27
CA GLY A 70 14.97 -15.10 -19.45
C GLY A 70 13.90 -16.20 -19.38
N ALA A 71 13.06 -16.21 -18.34
CA ALA A 71 11.90 -17.08 -18.33
C ALA A 71 10.97 -16.79 -19.53
N PRO A 72 10.37 -17.81 -20.15
CA PRO A 72 9.46 -17.63 -21.28
C PRO A 72 8.15 -16.93 -20.89
N THR A 73 7.88 -16.78 -19.59
CA THR A 73 6.69 -16.15 -19.04
C THR A 73 7.07 -15.02 -18.09
N ASN A 74 6.53 -13.82 -18.29
CA ASN A 74 6.68 -12.67 -17.37
C ASN A 74 5.77 -12.83 -16.14
N MET A 75 5.92 -13.94 -15.41
CA MET A 75 5.11 -14.24 -14.22
C MET A 75 5.85 -13.83 -12.95
N GLY A 76 5.09 -13.36 -11.95
CA GLY A 76 5.61 -13.03 -10.63
C GLY A 76 6.25 -11.65 -10.51
N PHE A 77 7.03 -11.48 -9.44
CA PHE A 77 7.62 -10.21 -9.03
C PHE A 77 9.14 -10.28 -9.08
N VAL A 78 9.79 -9.15 -9.34
CA VAL A 78 11.24 -9.02 -9.06
C VAL A 78 11.47 -9.28 -7.58
N GLU A 79 12.62 -9.86 -7.24
CA GLU A 79 13.00 -10.14 -5.86
C GLU A 79 12.78 -8.93 -4.94
N GLY A 80 12.07 -9.14 -3.82
CA GLY A 80 11.72 -8.10 -2.85
C GLY A 80 10.57 -7.16 -3.26
N ALA A 81 10.15 -7.12 -4.53
CA ALA A 81 9.10 -6.17 -4.97
C ALA A 81 7.73 -6.48 -4.34
N ALA A 82 7.38 -7.76 -4.18
CA ALA A 82 6.13 -8.16 -3.53
C ALA A 82 6.09 -7.73 -2.05
N GLU A 83 7.18 -7.90 -1.31
CA GLU A 83 7.29 -7.43 0.08
C GLU A 83 7.19 -5.91 0.18
N GLN A 84 7.92 -5.19 -0.68
CA GLN A 84 7.85 -3.72 -0.72
C GLN A 84 6.46 -3.21 -1.04
N LEU A 85 5.68 -3.93 -1.85
CA LEU A 85 4.29 -3.58 -2.14
C LEU A 85 3.43 -3.62 -0.87
N VAL A 86 3.51 -4.70 -0.08
CA VAL A 86 2.78 -4.83 1.19
C VAL A 86 3.19 -3.74 2.18
N LEU A 87 4.51 -3.55 2.35
CA LEU A 87 5.05 -2.54 3.27
C LEU A 87 4.64 -1.12 2.88
N THR A 88 4.64 -0.81 1.59
CA THR A 88 4.22 0.49 1.07
C THR A 88 2.74 0.74 1.33
N ALA A 89 1.88 -0.24 1.06
CA ALA A 89 0.46 -0.16 1.34
C ALA A 89 0.19 0.05 2.84
N PHE A 90 0.81 -0.77 3.70
CA PHE A 90 0.70 -0.62 5.15
C PHE A 90 1.12 0.76 5.65
N ARG A 91 2.29 1.25 5.20
CA ARG A 91 2.81 2.58 5.58
C ARG A 91 1.89 3.71 5.12
N SER A 92 1.27 3.57 3.95
CA SER A 92 0.32 4.56 3.44
C SER A 92 -0.90 4.67 4.37
N TYR A 93 -1.56 3.55 4.68
CA TYR A 93 -2.74 3.56 5.58
C TYR A 93 -2.37 3.96 7.00
N LYS A 94 -1.18 3.61 7.49
CA LYS A 94 -0.68 4.12 8.77
C LYS A 94 -0.62 5.67 8.80
N LYS A 95 -0.09 6.30 7.75
CA LYS A 95 -0.07 7.78 7.65
C LYS A 95 -1.47 8.39 7.63
N HIS A 96 -2.43 7.73 6.96
CA HIS A 96 -3.83 8.16 6.97
C HIS A 96 -4.44 8.10 8.38
N ALA A 97 -4.23 6.99 9.09
CA ALA A 97 -4.69 6.83 10.47
C ALA A 97 -4.08 7.85 11.43
N ASP A 98 -2.76 8.06 11.35
CA ASP A 98 -2.05 9.04 12.19
C ASP A 98 -2.56 10.47 11.93
N SER A 99 -2.81 10.81 10.66
CA SER A 99 -3.36 12.11 10.25
C SER A 99 -4.80 12.31 10.76
N ALA A 100 -5.65 11.28 10.66
CA ALA A 100 -7.02 11.32 11.18
C ALA A 100 -7.03 11.52 12.70
N ARG A 101 -6.18 10.79 13.43
CA ARG A 101 -6.01 10.94 14.88
C ARG A 101 -5.56 12.36 15.27
N ALA A 102 -4.63 12.94 14.53
CA ALA A 102 -4.14 14.30 14.77
C ALA A 102 -5.22 15.37 14.55
N LYS A 103 -6.07 15.23 13.52
CA LYS A 103 -7.20 16.14 13.26
C LYS A 103 -8.23 16.10 14.41
N LEU A 104 -8.68 14.91 14.79
CA LEU A 104 -9.62 14.72 15.90
C LEU A 104 -9.07 15.27 17.23
N ALA A 105 -7.77 15.19 17.46
CA ALA A 105 -7.14 15.76 18.65
C ALA A 105 -7.11 17.30 18.64
N LYS A 106 -6.93 17.94 17.48
CA LYS A 106 -6.99 19.41 17.35
C LYS A 106 -8.41 19.93 17.54
N GLU A 107 -9.39 19.28 16.92
CA GLU A 107 -10.81 19.63 17.02
C GLU A 107 -11.31 19.56 18.47
N ARG A 108 -10.97 18.49 19.21
CA ARG A 108 -11.30 18.38 20.63
C ARG A 108 -10.71 19.49 21.49
N LYS A 109 -9.49 19.95 21.18
CA LYS A 109 -8.85 21.07 21.90
C LYS A 109 -9.46 22.43 21.56
N GLN A 110 -10.07 22.57 20.39
CA GLN A 110 -10.76 23.80 19.98
C GLN A 110 -12.20 23.87 20.50
N GLN A 111 -12.84 22.72 20.74
CA GLN A 111 -14.21 22.63 21.28
C GLN A 111 -14.30 22.70 22.81
N GLN A 112 -13.16 22.66 23.51
CA GLN A 112 -13.08 23.01 24.94
C GLN A 112 -12.32 24.35 25.08
N PRO A 113 -12.97 25.49 24.81
CA PRO A 113 -12.42 26.76 25.28
C PRO A 113 -12.42 26.74 26.82
N GLN A 114 -11.29 27.15 27.42
CA GLN A 114 -11.15 27.34 28.86
C GLN A 114 -12.16 28.36 29.39
#